data_AF-A0A925H5A5-F1
#
_entry.id   AF-A0A925H5A5-F1
#
_cell.length_a   1.000
_cell.length_b   1.000
_cell.length_c   1.000
_cell.angle_alpha   90.00
_cell.angle_beta   90.00
_cell.angle_gamma   90.00
#
_symmetry.space_group_name_H-M   'P 1'
#
loop_
_entity.id
_entity.type
_entity.pdbx_description
1 polymer ?
#
loop_
_entity_poly.entity_id
_entity_poly.type
_entity_poly.pdbx_seq_one_letter_code
_entity_poly.pdbx_strand_id
1 'polypeptide(L)'
;MPENQNDNSQGDTGTRDLTYDLVSVIYHSLQGAETTAMFIGDAEQEDCQDCVQFFREAKDEQEARADRAKQLLATHLGKTKGASGGQS
;
A
#
# COMPACT_ATOMS: atom_id res chain seq x y z
N MET A 1 -43.24 14.52 20.02
CA MET A 1 -41.85 14.86 19.63
C MET A 1 -41.24 13.60 19.03
N PRO A 2 -40.76 13.59 17.79
CA PRO A 2 -40.01 12.46 17.29
C PRO A 2 -38.54 12.61 17.69
N GLU A 3 -38.05 11.69 18.52
CA GLU A 3 -36.62 11.48 18.77
C GLU A 3 -36.02 10.88 17.50
N ASN A 4 -35.26 11.69 16.77
CA ASN A 4 -34.53 11.25 15.59
C ASN A 4 -33.18 10.67 16.06
N GLN A 5 -33.19 9.40 16.44
CA GLN A 5 -32.00 8.67 16.86
C GLN A 5 -31.10 8.46 15.64
N ASN A 6 -30.17 9.40 15.49
CA ASN A 6 -28.93 9.25 14.76
C ASN A 6 -28.09 8.18 15.48
N ASP A 7 -28.37 6.91 15.24
CA ASP A 7 -27.45 5.83 15.57
C ASP A 7 -26.83 5.31 14.27
N ASN A 8 -25.98 6.14 13.67
CA ASN A 8 -24.97 5.67 12.73
C ASN A 8 -23.68 5.31 13.50
N SER A 9 -23.86 4.69 14.66
CA SER A 9 -22.80 4.08 15.45
C SER A 9 -22.50 2.71 14.86
N GLN A 10 -22.10 2.66 13.59
CA GLN A 10 -21.46 1.47 13.05
C GLN A 10 -20.18 1.26 13.85
N GLY A 11 -20.22 0.28 14.75
CA GLY A 11 -19.06 -0.21 15.46
C GLY A 11 -18.01 -0.68 14.47
N ASP A 12 -17.02 0.15 14.22
CA ASP A 12 -15.80 -0.17 13.47
C ASP A 12 -14.68 -0.57 14.46
N THR A 13 -15.01 -1.46 15.39
CA THR A 13 -14.07 -1.95 16.41
C THR A 13 -13.39 -3.24 15.95
N GLY A 14 -12.73 -3.19 14.79
CA GLY A 14 -11.98 -4.33 14.26
C GLY A 14 -11.22 -4.02 12.96
N THR A 15 -10.11 -3.28 13.06
CA THR A 15 -8.96 -3.39 12.16
C THR A 15 -9.27 -3.40 10.65
N ARG A 16 -9.97 -2.39 10.14
CA ARG A 16 -10.03 -2.11 8.69
C ARG A 16 -9.63 -0.67 8.41
N ASP A 17 -8.47 -0.27 8.95
CA ASP A 17 -7.87 0.98 8.54
C ASP A 17 -7.18 0.77 7.19
N LEU A 18 -7.89 1.11 6.11
CA LEU A 18 -7.36 1.08 4.74
C LEU A 18 -6.09 1.92 4.60
N THR A 19 -5.89 2.96 5.42
CA THR A 19 -4.64 3.72 5.47
C THR A 19 -3.52 2.84 5.99
N TYR A 20 -3.72 2.17 7.12
CA TYR A 20 -2.76 1.22 7.69
C TYR A 20 -2.45 0.09 6.72
N ASP A 21 -3.47 -0.50 6.09
CA ASP A 21 -3.31 -1.60 5.14
C ASP A 21 -2.49 -1.16 3.91
N LEU A 22 -2.79 0.02 3.34
CA LEU A 22 -2.05 0.56 2.20
C LEU A 22 -0.62 0.92 2.56
N VAL A 23 -0.38 1.52 3.73
CA VAL A 23 0.97 1.81 4.22
C VAL A 23 1.76 0.52 4.42
N SER A 24 1.13 -0.52 4.98
CA SER A 24 1.75 -1.84 5.16
C SER A 24 2.14 -2.46 3.82
N VAL A 25 1.28 -2.39 2.80
CA VAL A 25 1.61 -2.85 1.45
C VAL A 25 2.78 -2.07 0.85
N ILE A 26 2.78 -0.74 0.95
CA ILE A 26 3.89 0.10 0.46
C ILE A 26 5.20 -0.32 1.12
N TYR A 27 5.21 -0.46 2.44
CA TYR A 27 6.39 -0.84 3.20
C TYR A 27 6.93 -2.20 2.76
N HIS A 28 6.10 -3.24 2.74
CA HIS A 28 6.55 -4.59 2.38
C HIS A 28 6.98 -4.71 0.92
N SER A 29 6.36 -3.96 0.01
CA SER A 29 6.80 -3.91 -1.38
C SER A 29 8.17 -3.26 -1.51
N LEU A 30 8.41 -2.12 -0.86
CA LEU A 30 9.72 -1.47 -0.92
C LEU A 30 10.81 -2.28 -0.22
N GLN A 31 10.51 -2.91 0.91
CA GLN A 31 11.43 -3.85 1.58
C GLN A 31 11.74 -5.05 0.68
N GLY A 32 10.75 -5.55 -0.04
CA GLY A 32 10.93 -6.60 -1.05
C GLY A 32 11.86 -6.17 -2.17
N ALA A 33 11.63 -4.99 -2.76
CA ALA A 33 12.49 -4.43 -3.81
C ALA A 33 13.95 -4.24 -3.35
N GLU A 34 14.16 -3.74 -2.13
CA GLU A 34 15.49 -3.60 -1.52
C GLU A 34 16.17 -4.96 -1.35
N THR A 35 15.43 -5.95 -0.85
CA THR A 35 15.96 -7.32 -0.67
C THR A 35 16.35 -7.94 -2.00
N THR A 36 15.48 -7.84 -3.00
CA THR A 36 15.72 -8.38 -4.35
C THR A 36 16.89 -7.68 -5.04
N ALA A 37 17.11 -6.39 -4.77
CA ALA A 37 18.27 -5.67 -5.30
C ALA A 37 19.61 -6.26 -4.83
N MET A 38 19.68 -6.79 -3.61
CA MET A 38 20.88 -7.50 -3.13
C MET A 38 21.09 -8.82 -3.88
N PHE A 39 20.02 -9.58 -4.13
CA PHE A 39 20.10 -10.86 -4.84
C PHE A 39 20.55 -10.72 -6.30
N ILE A 40 20.31 -9.56 -6.93
CA ILE A 40 20.86 -9.26 -8.25
C ILE A 40 22.39 -9.31 -8.22
N GLY A 41 23.01 -8.71 -7.19
CA GLY A 41 24.47 -8.69 -7.05
C GLY A 41 25.07 -10.07 -6.80
N ASP A 42 24.36 -10.94 -6.07
CA ASP A 42 24.77 -12.33 -5.86
C ASP A 42 24.66 -13.13 -7.17
N ALA A 43 23.57 -12.96 -7.92
CA ALA A 43 23.38 -13.61 -9.21
C ALA A 43 24.40 -13.15 -10.27
N GLU A 44 24.79 -11.87 -10.25
CA GLU A 44 25.85 -11.32 -11.10
C GLU A 44 27.21 -11.93 -10.76
N GLN A 45 27.51 -12.18 -9.48
CA GLN A 45 28.74 -12.85 -9.03
C GLN A 45 28.79 -14.33 -9.42
N GLU A 46 27.64 -15.00 -9.48
CA GLU A 46 27.53 -16.41 -9.89
C GLU A 46 27.35 -16.61 -11.41
N ASP A 47 27.43 -15.53 -12.21
CA ASP A 47 27.19 -15.56 -13.67
C ASP A 47 25.81 -16.14 -14.08
N CYS A 48 24.82 -16.16 -13.17
CA CYS A 48 23.47 -16.67 -13.45
C CYS A 48 22.60 -15.61 -14.11
N GLN A 49 22.68 -15.47 -15.44
CA GLN A 49 21.93 -14.44 -16.19
C GLN A 49 20.41 -14.59 -16.05
N ASP A 50 19.88 -15.82 -16.04
CA ASP A 50 18.44 -16.06 -15.85
C ASP A 50 17.98 -15.60 -14.47
N CYS A 51 18.80 -15.81 -13.44
CA CYS A 51 18.54 -15.34 -12.08
C CYS A 51 18.55 -13.80 -12.02
N VAL A 52 19.52 -13.15 -12.69
CA VAL A 52 19.61 -11.68 -12.76
C VAL A 52 18.34 -11.09 -13.37
N GLN A 53 17.87 -11.65 -14.49
CA GLN A 53 16.64 -11.17 -15.13
C GLN A 53 15.43 -11.36 -14.23
N PHE A 54 15.27 -12.55 -13.65
CA PHE A 54 14.17 -12.84 -12.73
C PHE A 54 14.14 -11.88 -11.52
N PHE A 55 15.29 -11.60 -10.91
CA PHE A 55 15.36 -10.68 -9.77
C PHE A 55 15.10 -9.22 -10.19
N ARG A 56 15.53 -8.80 -11.38
CA ARG A 56 15.18 -7.47 -11.91
C ARG A 56 13.68 -7.33 -12.11
N GLU A 57 13.03 -8.31 -12.73
CA GLU A 57 11.58 -8.33 -12.92
C GLU A 57 10.84 -8.29 -11.58
N ALA A 58 11.24 -9.14 -10.63
CA ALA A 58 10.62 -9.18 -9.30
C ALA A 58 10.78 -7.85 -8.54
N LYS A 59 11.94 -7.18 -8.66
CA LYS A 59 12.15 -5.85 -8.08
C LYS A 59 11.21 -4.82 -8.71
N ASP A 60 11.10 -4.80 -10.04
CA ASP A 60 10.27 -3.83 -10.77
C ASP A 60 8.77 -4.01 -10.44
N GLU A 61 8.31 -5.25 -10.30
CA GLU A 61 6.94 -5.55 -9.85
C GLU A 61 6.64 -5.03 -8.44
N GLN A 62 7.61 -5.11 -7.54
CA GLN A 62 7.49 -4.62 -6.18
C GLN A 62 7.43 -3.09 -6.14
N GLU A 63 8.28 -2.41 -6.91
CA GLU A 63 8.25 -0.95 -7.06
C GLU A 63 6.91 -0.48 -7.65
N ALA A 64 6.43 -1.14 -8.72
CA ALA A 64 5.14 -0.84 -9.34
C ALA A 64 3.97 -1.04 -8.36
N ARG A 65 4.03 -2.08 -7.53
CA ARG A 65 3.03 -2.33 -6.48
C ARG A 65 3.04 -1.22 -5.43
N ALA A 66 4.21 -0.81 -4.96
CA ALA A 66 4.35 0.27 -3.99
C ALA A 66 3.77 1.59 -4.54
N ASP A 67 4.07 1.91 -5.80
CA ASP A 67 3.59 3.15 -6.42
C ASP A 67 2.07 3.15 -6.62
N ARG A 68 1.50 2.02 -7.05
CA ARG A 68 0.03 1.87 -7.11
C ARG A 68 -0.61 2.05 -5.74
N ALA A 69 -0.02 1.47 -4.69
CA ALA A 69 -0.53 1.61 -3.33
C ALA A 69 -0.45 3.07 -2.82
N LYS A 70 0.63 3.81 -3.15
CA LYS A 70 0.74 5.26 -2.87
C LYS A 70 -0.38 6.06 -3.55
N GLN A 71 -0.70 5.77 -4.81
CA GLN A 71 -1.78 6.44 -5.55
C GLN A 71 -3.16 6.19 -4.92
N LEU A 72 -3.42 4.95 -4.51
CA LEU A 72 -4.65 4.58 -3.79
C LEU A 72 -4.76 5.29 -2.45
N LEU A 73 -3.65 5.35 -1.70
CA LEU A 73 -3.58 6.03 -0.42
C LEU A 73 -3.88 7.53 -0.57
N ALA A 74 -3.26 8.21 -1.53
CA ALA A 74 -3.51 9.62 -1.81
C ALA A 74 -4.99 9.88 -2.16
N THR A 75 -5.59 9.00 -2.96
CA THR A 75 -7.01 9.08 -3.34
C THR A 75 -7.92 8.88 -2.12
N HIS A 76 -7.61 7.91 -1.27
CA HIS A 76 -8.39 7.63 -0.05
C HIS A 76 -8.35 8.82 0.92
N LEU A 77 -7.15 9.33 1.21
CA LEU A 77 -6.97 10.49 2.09
C LEU A 77 -7.62 11.77 1.54
N GLY A 78 -7.59 11.96 0.21
CA GLY A 78 -8.29 13.06 -0.46
C GLY A 78 -9.81 12.99 -0.30
N LYS A 79 -10.40 11.79 -0.39
CA LYS A 79 -11.83 11.57 -0.15
C LYS A 79 -12.22 11.84 1.30
N THR A 80 -11.42 11.40 2.27
CA THR A 80 -11.70 11.62 3.70
C THR A 80 -11.71 13.11 4.08
N LYS A 81 -10.83 13.93 3.47
CA LYS A 81 -10.83 15.40 3.69
C LYS A 81 -12.06 16.13 3.11
N GLY A 82 -12.71 15.57 2.10
CA GLY A 82 -13.90 16.17 1.48
C GLY A 82 -15.21 15.93 2.24
N ALA A 83 -15.25 14.93 3.12
CA ALA A 83 -16.46 14.53 3.86
C ALA A 83 -16.72 15.34 5.15
N SER A 84 -15.75 16.16 5.61
CA SER A 84 -15.86 16.94 6.85
C SER A 84 -16.31 18.40 6.66
N GLY A 85 -16.72 18.79 5.45
CA GLY A 85 -16.98 20.20 5.08
C GLY A 85 -18.44 20.63 4.94
N GLY A 86 -19.42 19.84 5.39
CA GLY A 86 -20.84 20.12 5.08
C GLY A 86 -21.82 19.77 6.18
N GLN A 87 -21.89 20.60 7.22
CA GLN A 87 -23.11 20.80 8.00
C GLN A 87 -23.19 22.28 8.37
N SER A 88 -24.05 23.00 7.64
CA SER A 88 -24.54 24.35 7.96
C SER A 88 -25.98 24.24 8.43
#